data_AF-A0A812YYB6-F1
#
_entry.id   AF-A0A812YYB6-F1
#
_cell.length_a   1.000
_cell.length_b   1.000
_cell.length_c   1.000
_cell.angle_alpha   90.00
_cell.angle_beta   90.00
_cell.angle_gamma   90.00
#
_symmetry.space_group_name_H-M   'P 1'
#
loop_
_entity.id
_entity.type
_entity.pdbx_description
1 polymer ?
#
loop_
_entity_poly.entity_id
_entity_poly.type
_entity_poly.pdbx_seq_one_letter_code
_entity_poly.pdbx_strand_id
1 'polypeptide(L)'
;EADPSKTCWVVRSIRDHCCKEGQSADGSMLYSVFVSLTEHLTPAELHHFHKLFPGATVDETAFESNRLRFRLGQHTPGFVCASSSSAPGQERQTVDTGAVLWPLAVLLASFGHPISGTFVNIGAGTCEPPDPLYQLLASPQGWGFVGLAVESDRSRLDRCEIAMSQTPARVLPVHMTMDPTAAADQLLPYLKLIFGNAPKPWPLDFLVVDIDGVDCLIVEELLQVVTPKVIHLEIVFHIPPPFRFSLQWHADVSPKFDAEYDVDVLNPASGCSLSYALHKFRPFGYHLLRLTPNDVILVHQSIASSVERGLQLKLPQDEFECYRNSTLWLQMPADYVREWFFAKHPSAAIGHIWSNLSSLSKETGRQNVPFTLDF
;
A
#
# COMPACT_ATOMS: atom_id res chain seq x y z
N GLU A 1 -13.48 -20.00 14.95
CA GLU A 1 -14.37 -19.49 13.89
C GLU A 1 -14.57 -18.01 14.17
N ALA A 2 -14.15 -17.13 13.25
CA ALA A 2 -14.35 -15.69 13.39
C ALA A 2 -15.85 -15.39 13.31
N ASP A 3 -16.35 -14.54 14.22
CA ASP A 3 -17.75 -14.12 14.24
C ASP A 3 -18.06 -13.31 12.95
N PRO A 4 -18.89 -13.82 12.02
CA PRO A 4 -19.17 -13.16 10.75
C PRO A 4 -19.85 -11.79 10.90
N SER A 5 -20.37 -11.48 12.10
CA SER A 5 -20.96 -10.17 12.38
C SER A 5 -19.92 -9.05 12.57
N LYS A 6 -18.63 -9.39 12.74
CA LYS A 6 -17.54 -8.41 12.91
C LYS A 6 -16.88 -7.96 11.61
N THR A 7 -17.04 -8.70 10.51
CA THR A 7 -16.38 -8.44 9.22
C THR A 7 -17.27 -7.74 8.20
N CYS A 8 -18.50 -7.39 8.59
CA CYS A 8 -19.45 -6.66 7.75
C CYS A 8 -19.64 -5.22 8.22
N TRP A 9 -19.79 -4.31 7.26
CA TRP A 9 -20.14 -2.92 7.46
C TRP A 9 -21.39 -2.78 8.36
N VAL A 10 -21.22 -2.22 9.56
CA VAL A 10 -22.27 -2.12 10.60
C VAL A 10 -23.35 -1.06 10.25
N VAL A 11 -23.24 -0.41 9.10
CA VAL A 11 -23.91 0.86 8.81
C VAL A 11 -25.23 0.67 8.06
N ARG A 12 -26.32 1.24 8.60
CA ARG A 12 -27.69 1.20 8.04
C ARG A 12 -27.84 1.77 6.61
N SER A 13 -26.98 2.67 6.14
CA SER A 13 -27.07 3.27 4.79
C SER A 13 -26.42 2.38 3.70
N ILE A 14 -25.41 1.59 4.06
CA ILE A 14 -24.73 0.61 3.18
C ILE A 14 -25.39 -0.77 3.27
N ARG A 15 -26.02 -1.06 4.42
CA ARG A 15 -26.80 -2.28 4.68
C ARG A 15 -27.87 -2.54 3.62
N ASP A 16 -28.60 -1.53 3.15
CA ASP A 16 -29.69 -1.77 2.18
C ASP A 16 -29.17 -2.14 0.76
N HIS A 17 -27.92 -1.80 0.45
CA HIS A 17 -27.29 -2.12 -0.84
C HIS A 17 -26.54 -3.47 -0.78
N CYS A 18 -25.84 -3.77 0.31
CA CYS A 18 -25.12 -5.04 0.48
C CYS A 18 -26.02 -6.20 0.98
N CYS A 19 -27.06 -5.95 1.78
CA CYS A 19 -27.81 -7.02 2.45
C CYS A 19 -29.03 -7.57 1.69
N LYS A 20 -29.44 -7.01 0.54
CA LYS A 20 -30.57 -7.58 -0.20
C LYS A 20 -30.24 -8.90 -0.91
N GLU A 21 -28.95 -9.18 -1.15
CA GLU A 21 -28.50 -10.39 -1.87
C GLU A 21 -27.43 -11.21 -1.10
N GLY A 22 -26.91 -10.71 0.04
CA GLY A 22 -25.70 -11.25 0.68
C GLY A 22 -25.85 -11.80 2.11
N GLN A 23 -27.05 -12.22 2.54
CA GLN A 23 -27.30 -12.63 3.94
C GLN A 23 -27.44 -14.15 4.14
N SER A 24 -26.40 -14.93 3.88
CA SER A 24 -26.26 -16.28 4.44
C SER A 24 -24.81 -16.57 4.79
N ALA A 25 -24.49 -17.74 5.35
CA ALA A 25 -23.11 -18.23 5.37
C ALA A 25 -22.51 -18.24 3.94
N ASP A 26 -23.39 -18.30 2.94
CA ASP A 26 -23.02 -18.13 1.53
C ASP A 26 -22.67 -16.69 1.18
N GLY A 27 -23.02 -15.66 1.96
CA GLY A 27 -22.71 -14.24 1.73
C GLY A 27 -21.27 -13.84 2.04
N SER A 28 -20.73 -14.29 3.19
CA SER A 28 -19.28 -14.21 3.44
C SER A 28 -18.52 -15.16 2.52
N MET A 29 -19.07 -16.36 2.26
CA MET A 29 -18.54 -17.21 1.21
C MET A 29 -18.59 -16.49 -0.14
N LEU A 30 -19.62 -15.70 -0.45
CA LEU A 30 -19.81 -14.93 -1.70
C LEU A 30 -18.96 -13.67 -1.75
N TYR A 31 -18.55 -13.05 -0.63
CA TYR A 31 -17.54 -11.99 -0.62
C TYR A 31 -16.14 -12.59 -0.83
N SER A 32 -15.83 -13.70 -0.17
CA SER A 32 -14.59 -14.46 -0.40
C SER A 32 -14.55 -15.10 -1.79
N VAL A 33 -15.70 -15.56 -2.29
CA VAL A 33 -15.95 -16.05 -3.65
C VAL A 33 -16.11 -14.86 -4.60
N PHE A 34 -16.42 -13.64 -4.17
CA PHE A 34 -16.44 -12.43 -5.02
C PHE A 34 -15.02 -11.94 -5.24
N VAL A 35 -14.19 -11.88 -4.19
CA VAL A 35 -12.75 -11.64 -4.30
C VAL A 35 -12.10 -12.76 -5.12
N SER A 36 -12.39 -14.03 -4.81
CA SER A 36 -11.84 -15.17 -5.55
C SER A 36 -12.41 -15.32 -6.98
N LEU A 37 -13.68 -14.99 -7.24
CA LEU A 37 -14.26 -15.03 -8.59
C LEU A 37 -13.83 -13.82 -9.41
N THR A 38 -13.77 -12.60 -8.86
CA THR A 38 -13.36 -11.40 -9.62
C THR A 38 -11.91 -11.46 -10.07
N GLU A 39 -11.05 -12.19 -9.35
CA GLU A 39 -9.71 -12.58 -9.83
C GLU A 39 -9.74 -13.56 -11.01
N HIS A 40 -10.84 -14.30 -11.20
CA HIS A 40 -11.02 -15.34 -12.22
C HIS A 40 -12.12 -15.04 -13.25
N LEU A 41 -12.81 -13.90 -13.16
CA LEU A 41 -13.92 -13.55 -14.06
C LEU A 41 -13.38 -13.31 -15.46
N THR A 42 -13.98 -13.97 -16.44
CA THR A 42 -13.72 -13.68 -17.85
C THR A 42 -14.19 -12.25 -18.20
N PRO A 43 -13.66 -11.63 -19.26
CA PRO A 43 -14.09 -10.29 -19.69
C PRO A 43 -15.61 -10.15 -19.88
N ALA A 44 -16.31 -11.22 -20.25
CA ALA A 44 -17.77 -11.23 -20.42
C ALA A 44 -18.53 -11.24 -19.07
N GLU A 45 -18.01 -11.93 -18.06
CA GLU A 45 -18.61 -12.00 -16.72
C GLU A 45 -18.33 -10.72 -15.93
N LEU A 46 -17.13 -10.14 -16.08
CA LEU A 46 -16.81 -8.82 -15.56
C LEU A 46 -17.71 -7.75 -16.20
N HIS A 47 -17.96 -7.85 -17.52
CA HIS A 47 -18.91 -6.98 -18.21
C HIS A 47 -20.35 -7.15 -17.69
N HIS A 48 -20.78 -8.37 -17.38
CA HIS A 48 -22.10 -8.64 -16.77
C HIS A 48 -22.18 -8.08 -15.33
N PHE A 49 -21.11 -8.22 -14.54
CA PHE A 49 -21.00 -7.65 -13.20
C PHE A 49 -21.06 -6.11 -13.21
N HIS A 50 -20.32 -5.46 -14.11
CA HIS A 50 -20.40 -4.00 -14.35
C HIS A 50 -21.78 -3.54 -14.87
N LYS A 51 -22.61 -4.46 -15.34
CA LYS A 51 -23.99 -4.21 -15.75
C LYS A 51 -24.96 -4.26 -14.55
N LEU A 52 -24.62 -5.02 -13.51
CA LEU A 52 -25.37 -5.14 -12.24
C LEU A 52 -25.01 -4.01 -11.26
N PHE A 53 -23.77 -3.54 -11.30
CA PHE A 53 -23.30 -2.31 -10.65
C PHE A 53 -22.98 -1.32 -11.76
N PRO A 54 -23.95 -0.54 -12.27
CA PRO A 54 -23.79 0.23 -13.49
C PRO A 54 -22.55 1.11 -13.37
N GLY A 55 -21.46 0.64 -14.00
CA GLY A 55 -20.21 1.35 -14.03
C GLY A 55 -20.52 2.69 -14.66
N ALA A 56 -20.33 3.76 -13.91
CA ALA A 56 -20.32 5.07 -14.53
C ALA A 56 -19.34 4.99 -15.72
N THR A 57 -19.77 5.46 -16.88
CA THR A 57 -18.89 5.43 -18.06
C THR A 57 -17.77 6.41 -17.79
N VAL A 58 -16.51 5.94 -17.82
CA VAL A 58 -15.35 6.83 -17.72
C VAL A 58 -15.46 7.85 -18.84
N ASP A 59 -15.47 9.13 -18.48
CA ASP A 59 -15.34 10.19 -19.48
C ASP A 59 -13.88 10.21 -19.92
N GLU A 60 -13.56 9.47 -20.99
CA GLU A 60 -12.19 9.32 -21.49
C GLU A 60 -11.54 10.66 -21.79
N THR A 61 -12.31 11.65 -22.24
CA THR A 61 -11.79 13.00 -22.52
C THR A 61 -11.41 13.70 -21.22
N ALA A 62 -12.26 13.62 -20.20
CA ALA A 62 -11.96 14.17 -18.88
C ALA A 62 -10.79 13.43 -18.21
N PHE A 63 -10.76 12.11 -18.30
CA PHE A 63 -9.67 11.28 -17.78
C PHE A 63 -8.34 11.69 -18.40
N GLU A 64 -8.24 11.74 -19.74
CA GLU A 64 -7.01 12.13 -20.44
C GLU A 64 -6.59 13.57 -20.08
N SER A 65 -7.55 14.50 -20.02
CA SER A 65 -7.28 15.88 -19.62
C SER A 65 -6.74 15.97 -18.18
N ASN A 66 -7.33 15.23 -17.25
CA ASN A 66 -6.91 15.22 -15.85
C ASN A 66 -5.56 14.52 -15.70
N ARG A 67 -5.36 13.37 -16.34
CA ARG A 67 -4.08 12.65 -16.40
C ARG A 67 -2.96 13.57 -16.85
N LEU A 68 -3.11 14.22 -18.01
CA LEU A 68 -2.08 15.10 -18.55
C LEU A 68 -1.80 16.32 -17.65
N ARG A 69 -2.80 16.80 -16.91
CA ARG A 69 -2.68 17.96 -16.03
C ARG A 69 -2.01 17.64 -14.69
N PHE A 70 -2.32 16.49 -14.09
CA PHE A 70 -1.96 16.19 -12.71
C PHE A 70 -0.90 15.09 -12.56
N ARG A 71 -0.61 14.31 -13.62
CA ARG A 71 0.38 13.24 -13.55
C ARG A 71 1.77 13.73 -13.15
N LEU A 72 2.46 12.93 -12.35
CA LEU A 72 3.87 13.05 -12.02
C LEU A 72 4.74 12.22 -12.96
N GLY A 73 4.24 11.03 -13.35
CA GLY A 73 4.86 10.16 -14.34
C GLY A 73 4.71 10.66 -15.76
N GLN A 74 5.74 10.46 -16.59
CA GLN A 74 5.74 10.90 -17.99
C GLN A 74 5.76 9.74 -18.97
N HIS A 75 6.22 8.58 -18.53
CA HIS A 75 6.40 7.40 -19.38
C HIS A 75 5.21 6.46 -19.25
N THR A 76 4.86 5.82 -20.36
CA THR A 76 3.88 4.73 -20.37
C THR A 76 4.28 3.67 -19.33
N PRO A 77 3.34 3.18 -18.49
CA PRO A 77 3.65 2.17 -17.51
C PRO A 77 4.20 0.90 -18.16
N GLY A 78 5.24 0.33 -17.56
CA GLY A 78 5.74 -0.99 -17.89
C GLY A 78 4.75 -2.07 -17.45
N PHE A 79 4.95 -3.29 -17.95
CA PHE A 79 4.07 -4.44 -17.70
C PHE A 79 3.97 -4.84 -16.21
N VAL A 80 4.94 -4.44 -15.38
CA VAL A 80 4.96 -4.71 -13.94
C VAL A 80 4.20 -3.68 -13.12
N CYS A 81 3.82 -2.53 -13.72
CA CYS A 81 3.31 -1.41 -12.95
C CYS A 81 1.95 -1.75 -12.35
N ALA A 82 1.01 -2.20 -13.18
CA ALA A 82 -0.33 -2.50 -12.71
C ALA A 82 -0.39 -3.86 -12.00
N SER A 83 -1.29 -3.96 -11.01
CA SER A 83 -1.52 -5.23 -10.29
C SER A 83 -2.19 -6.29 -11.16
N SER A 84 -2.91 -5.87 -12.21
CA SER A 84 -3.44 -6.77 -13.23
C SER A 84 -2.46 -6.81 -14.41
N SER A 85 -1.71 -7.91 -14.52
CA SER A 85 -0.95 -8.19 -15.74
C SER A 85 -1.69 -9.27 -16.53
N SER A 86 -2.47 -8.87 -17.52
CA SER A 86 -2.81 -9.76 -18.63
C SER A 86 -1.94 -9.37 -19.81
N ALA A 87 -0.95 -10.20 -20.15
CA ALA A 87 -0.41 -10.15 -21.50
C ALA A 87 -1.57 -10.38 -22.49
N PRO A 88 -1.57 -9.76 -23.69
CA PRO A 88 -2.64 -9.97 -24.67
C PRO A 88 -2.83 -11.48 -24.94
N GLY A 89 -4.00 -12.02 -24.59
CA GLY A 89 -4.33 -13.44 -24.77
C GLY A 89 -3.99 -14.38 -23.60
N GLN A 90 -3.58 -13.87 -22.44
CA GLN A 90 -3.40 -14.67 -21.21
C GLN A 90 -4.41 -14.29 -20.12
N GLU A 91 -4.81 -15.28 -19.31
CA GLU A 91 -5.63 -15.07 -18.12
C GLU A 91 -4.93 -14.13 -17.15
N ARG A 92 -5.71 -13.25 -16.50
CA ARG A 92 -5.20 -12.36 -15.45
C ARG A 92 -4.68 -13.22 -14.30
N GLN A 93 -3.39 -13.12 -14.01
CA GLN A 93 -2.83 -13.66 -12.77
C GLN A 93 -2.72 -12.52 -11.77
N THR A 94 -3.37 -12.67 -10.61
CA THR A 94 -3.06 -11.87 -9.42
C THR A 94 -1.67 -12.27 -8.94
N VAL A 95 -0.72 -11.37 -9.09
CA VAL A 95 0.66 -11.59 -8.66
C VAL A 95 0.74 -11.21 -7.18
N ASP A 96 1.05 -12.22 -6.36
CA ASP A 96 1.29 -12.14 -4.91
C ASP A 96 2.04 -10.86 -4.52
N THR A 97 1.42 -10.07 -3.64
CA THR A 97 1.90 -8.75 -3.20
C THR A 97 3.15 -8.86 -2.34
N GLY A 98 3.26 -9.92 -1.54
CA GLY A 98 4.37 -10.13 -0.61
C GLY A 98 5.66 -10.59 -1.28
N ALA A 99 5.61 -11.03 -2.53
CA ALA A 99 6.75 -11.67 -3.20
C ALA A 99 7.65 -10.71 -3.99
N VAL A 100 7.31 -9.42 -4.11
CA VAL A 100 7.96 -8.52 -5.09
C VAL A 100 9.41 -8.15 -4.70
N LEU A 101 9.74 -8.15 -3.41
CA LEU A 101 11.05 -7.70 -2.93
C LEU A 101 12.18 -8.67 -3.29
N TRP A 102 11.91 -9.98 -3.29
CA TRP A 102 12.92 -10.98 -3.64
C TRP A 102 13.39 -10.89 -5.10
N PRO A 103 12.51 -10.88 -6.12
CA PRO A 103 12.89 -10.65 -7.51
C PRO A 103 13.62 -9.31 -7.72
N LEU A 104 13.24 -8.25 -6.99
CA LEU A 104 13.96 -6.97 -7.07
C LEU A 104 15.36 -7.06 -6.50
N ALA A 105 15.56 -7.75 -5.37
CA ALA A 105 16.89 -7.99 -4.83
C ALA A 105 17.77 -8.74 -5.84
N VAL A 106 17.24 -9.80 -6.46
CA VAL A 106 17.94 -10.58 -7.49
C VAL A 106 18.27 -9.72 -8.72
N LEU A 107 17.33 -8.88 -9.16
CA LEU A 107 17.52 -7.97 -10.29
C LEU A 107 18.69 -6.99 -10.03
N LEU A 108 18.65 -6.31 -8.89
CA LEU A 108 19.67 -5.33 -8.51
C LEU A 108 21.06 -5.97 -8.43
N ALA A 109 21.15 -7.15 -7.80
CA ALA A 109 22.40 -7.91 -7.74
C ALA A 109 22.91 -8.30 -9.14
N SER A 110 22.02 -8.74 -10.03
CA SER A 110 22.37 -9.16 -11.40
C SER A 110 22.89 -8.01 -12.27
N PHE A 111 22.45 -6.78 -12.00
CA PHE A 111 22.95 -5.57 -12.67
C PHE A 111 24.11 -4.90 -11.92
N GLY A 112 24.74 -5.60 -10.98
CA GLY A 112 25.92 -5.13 -10.24
C GLY A 112 25.62 -3.93 -9.33
N HIS A 113 24.35 -3.71 -8.99
CA HIS A 113 23.99 -2.69 -8.02
C HIS A 113 24.25 -3.27 -6.61
N PRO A 114 25.14 -2.67 -5.80
CA PRO A 114 25.46 -3.22 -4.50
C PRO A 114 24.21 -3.23 -3.62
N ILE A 115 23.83 -4.39 -3.08
CA ILE A 115 22.86 -4.52 -2.01
C ILE A 115 23.66 -4.77 -0.74
N SER A 116 23.54 -3.86 0.23
CA SER A 116 24.21 -3.98 1.53
C SER A 116 23.58 -5.04 2.44
N GLY A 117 22.38 -5.52 2.08
CA GLY A 117 21.56 -6.41 2.89
C GLY A 117 20.85 -5.65 4.02
N THR A 118 20.63 -4.35 3.92
CA THR A 118 20.06 -3.56 5.02
C THR A 118 18.57 -3.31 4.84
N PHE A 119 17.78 -3.51 5.90
CA PHE A 119 16.34 -3.28 5.83
C PHE A 119 15.73 -2.72 7.13
N VAL A 120 14.58 -2.08 6.99
CA VAL A 120 13.69 -1.70 8.09
C VAL A 120 12.28 -2.15 7.72
N ASN A 121 11.67 -2.97 8.55
CA ASN A 121 10.31 -3.48 8.40
C ASN A 121 9.44 -2.94 9.53
N ILE A 122 8.51 -2.03 9.23
CA ILE A 122 7.62 -1.39 10.21
C ILE A 122 6.21 -1.93 10.04
N GLY A 123 5.64 -2.41 11.13
CA GLY A 123 4.45 -3.26 11.08
C GLY A 123 4.81 -4.71 10.78
N ALA A 124 5.97 -5.15 11.26
CA ALA A 124 6.52 -6.46 10.93
C ALA A 124 5.65 -7.63 11.41
N GLY A 125 4.71 -7.40 12.33
CA GLY A 125 3.80 -8.41 12.81
C GLY A 125 4.53 -9.61 13.37
N THR A 126 4.27 -10.79 12.80
CA THR A 126 4.95 -12.05 13.16
C THR A 126 6.12 -12.37 12.24
N CYS A 127 6.46 -11.50 11.29
CA CYS A 127 7.48 -11.70 10.25
C CYS A 127 7.33 -12.98 9.44
N GLU A 128 6.13 -13.57 9.43
CA GLU A 128 5.73 -14.73 8.64
C GLU A 128 4.79 -14.26 7.52
N PRO A 129 4.51 -15.08 6.49
CA PRO A 129 3.52 -14.73 5.48
C PRO A 129 2.21 -14.27 6.13
N PRO A 130 1.61 -13.15 5.66
CA PRO A 130 1.87 -12.49 4.38
C PRO A 130 2.98 -11.40 4.37
N ASP A 131 3.83 -11.31 5.39
CA ASP A 131 4.91 -10.30 5.45
C ASP A 131 5.74 -10.24 4.15
N PRO A 132 5.90 -9.05 3.53
CA PRO A 132 6.51 -8.92 2.21
C PRO A 132 8.04 -9.10 2.18
N LEU A 133 8.69 -9.11 3.34
CA LEU A 133 10.10 -9.42 3.47
C LEU A 133 10.36 -10.91 3.73
N TYR A 134 9.38 -11.66 4.24
CA TYR A 134 9.58 -13.07 4.61
C TYR A 134 10.23 -13.88 3.49
N GLN A 135 9.71 -13.80 2.26
CA GLN A 135 10.25 -14.58 1.13
C GLN A 135 11.72 -14.22 0.83
N LEU A 136 12.07 -12.93 0.89
CA LEU A 136 13.45 -12.49 0.69
C LEU A 136 14.35 -12.97 1.83
N LEU A 137 13.94 -12.75 3.08
CA LEU A 137 14.75 -13.05 4.26
C LEU A 137 14.92 -14.57 4.49
N ALA A 138 13.91 -15.37 4.16
CA ALA A 138 13.98 -16.84 4.24
C ALA A 138 14.72 -17.49 3.06
N SER A 139 14.91 -16.76 1.95
CA SER A 139 15.64 -17.26 0.78
C SER A 139 17.16 -17.31 0.99
N PRO A 140 17.92 -18.05 0.17
CA PRO A 140 19.39 -17.96 0.14
C PRO A 140 19.91 -16.54 -0.12
N GLN A 141 19.15 -15.69 -0.83
CA GLN A 141 19.51 -14.29 -1.05
C GLN A 141 19.37 -13.42 0.19
N GLY A 142 18.62 -13.87 1.21
CA GLY A 142 18.54 -13.24 2.53
C GLY A 142 19.83 -13.41 3.36
N TRP A 143 20.78 -14.23 2.92
CA TRP A 143 22.04 -14.42 3.64
C TRP A 143 22.81 -13.10 3.77
N GLY A 144 23.14 -12.76 5.02
CA GLY A 144 23.88 -11.53 5.32
C GLY A 144 22.99 -10.29 5.40
N PHE A 145 21.67 -10.41 5.22
CA PHE A 145 20.77 -9.32 5.51
C PHE A 145 20.78 -9.00 7.01
N VAL A 146 20.80 -7.72 7.35
CA VAL A 146 20.73 -7.21 8.72
C VAL A 146 19.73 -6.05 8.74
N GLY A 147 18.75 -6.11 9.63
CA GLY A 147 17.72 -5.08 9.66
C GLY A 147 16.92 -5.05 10.94
N LEU A 148 15.94 -4.15 10.95
CA LEU A 148 15.01 -3.96 12.05
C LEU A 148 13.67 -4.58 11.69
N ALA A 149 13.09 -5.37 12.61
CA ALA A 149 11.67 -5.68 12.61
C ALA A 149 11.01 -4.87 13.71
N VAL A 150 10.12 -3.96 13.32
CA VAL A 150 9.51 -2.97 14.20
C VAL A 150 8.02 -3.28 14.32
N GLU A 151 7.55 -3.42 15.56
CA GLU A 151 6.17 -3.78 15.86
C GLU A 151 5.74 -3.15 17.20
N SER A 152 4.49 -2.72 17.27
CA SER A 152 3.87 -2.15 18.47
C SER A 152 3.28 -3.20 19.41
N ASP A 153 2.83 -4.34 18.88
CA ASP A 153 2.35 -5.47 19.67
C ASP A 153 3.52 -6.37 20.09
N ARG A 154 3.80 -6.40 21.39
CA ARG A 154 4.90 -7.20 21.95
C ARG A 154 4.77 -8.70 21.65
N SER A 155 3.56 -9.25 21.67
CA SER A 155 3.32 -10.67 21.42
C SER A 155 3.59 -11.05 19.96
N ARG A 156 3.21 -10.19 19.01
CA ARG A 156 3.54 -10.36 17.59
C ARG A 156 5.05 -10.26 17.38
N LEU A 157 5.70 -9.26 17.98
CA LEU A 157 7.15 -9.08 17.89
C LEU A 157 7.94 -10.27 18.45
N ASP A 158 7.53 -10.82 19.59
CA ASP A 158 8.16 -12.01 20.16
C ASP A 158 8.02 -13.23 19.21
N ARG A 159 6.89 -13.36 18.49
CA ARG A 159 6.73 -14.38 17.42
C ARG A 159 7.61 -14.09 16.20
N CYS A 160 7.74 -12.83 15.80
CA CYS A 160 8.67 -12.42 14.76
C CYS A 160 10.11 -12.81 15.09
N GLU A 161 10.57 -12.60 16.32
CA GLU A 161 11.92 -12.99 16.74
C GLU A 161 12.15 -14.50 16.59
N ILE A 162 11.15 -15.32 16.97
CA ILE A 162 11.20 -16.78 16.80
C ILE A 162 11.26 -17.15 15.31
N ALA A 163 10.37 -16.58 14.48
CA ALA A 163 10.34 -16.87 13.05
C ALA A 163 11.66 -16.48 12.36
N MET A 164 12.18 -15.29 12.66
CA MET A 164 13.41 -14.77 12.07
C MET A 164 14.66 -15.51 12.52
N SER A 165 14.66 -16.12 13.71
CA SER A 165 15.76 -16.99 14.17
C SER A 165 16.00 -18.22 13.29
N GLN A 166 15.01 -18.59 12.47
CA GLN A 166 15.06 -19.72 11.54
C GLN A 166 15.48 -19.31 10.13
N THR A 167 15.67 -18.02 9.88
CA THR A 167 16.08 -17.47 8.58
C THR A 167 17.59 -17.20 8.54
N PRO A 168 18.20 -17.11 7.35
CA PRO A 168 19.60 -16.70 7.22
C PRO A 168 19.85 -15.21 7.48
N ALA A 169 18.80 -14.39 7.66
CA ALA A 169 18.91 -12.97 7.97
C ALA A 169 19.13 -12.73 9.48
N ARG A 170 19.74 -11.58 9.83
CA ARG A 170 19.89 -11.11 11.21
C ARG A 170 18.90 -9.99 11.47
N VAL A 171 17.89 -10.26 12.27
CA VAL A 171 16.82 -9.31 12.55
C VAL A 171 16.93 -8.81 13.98
N LEU A 172 16.91 -7.49 14.16
CA LEU A 172 16.83 -6.85 15.47
C LEU A 172 15.36 -6.50 15.75
N PRO A 173 14.71 -7.15 16.71
CA PRO A 173 13.34 -6.80 17.09
C PRO A 173 13.32 -5.46 17.82
N VAL A 174 12.42 -4.56 17.43
CA VAL A 174 12.24 -3.23 18.02
C VAL A 174 10.77 -3.03 18.35
N HIS A 175 10.50 -2.80 19.63
CA HIS A 175 9.16 -2.42 20.07
C HIS A 175 9.05 -0.90 20.05
N MET A 176 8.12 -0.37 19.26
CA MET A 176 7.98 1.07 19.02
C MET A 176 6.51 1.50 19.07
N THR A 177 6.25 2.73 19.49
CA THR A 177 4.91 3.33 19.30
C THR A 177 4.73 3.79 17.85
N MET A 178 3.50 3.78 17.35
CA MET A 178 3.17 4.25 16.01
C MET A 178 3.01 5.80 15.95
N ASP A 179 3.80 6.52 16.75
CA ASP A 179 3.88 7.98 16.72
C ASP A 179 4.87 8.42 15.63
N PRO A 180 4.41 9.02 14.52
CA PRO A 180 5.29 9.43 13.44
C PRO A 180 6.30 10.47 13.89
N THR A 181 5.92 11.39 14.80
CA THR A 181 6.80 12.49 15.25
C THR A 181 8.01 12.00 16.04
N ALA A 182 7.95 10.77 16.56
CA ALA A 182 9.03 10.14 17.31
C ALA A 182 9.68 8.95 16.58
N ALA A 183 9.17 8.54 15.41
CA ALA A 183 9.57 7.29 14.76
C ALA A 183 11.08 7.27 14.42
N ALA A 184 11.58 8.34 13.79
CA ALA A 184 13.00 8.44 13.43
C ALA A 184 13.92 8.44 14.68
N ASP A 185 13.52 9.14 15.74
CA ASP A 185 14.28 9.23 16.99
C ASP A 185 14.27 7.91 17.76
N GLN A 186 13.14 7.20 17.79
CA GLN A 186 13.03 5.87 18.41
C GLN A 186 13.87 4.82 17.69
N LEU A 187 13.96 4.86 16.36
CA LEU A 187 14.78 3.94 15.58
C LEU A 187 16.27 4.31 15.56
N LEU A 188 16.62 5.55 15.92
CA LEU A 188 17.97 6.07 15.80
C LEU A 188 19.05 5.23 16.53
N PRO A 189 18.84 4.77 17.78
CA PRO A 189 19.83 3.92 18.47
C PRO A 189 20.08 2.60 17.73
N TYR A 190 19.05 2.00 17.15
CA TYR A 190 19.13 0.72 16.45
C TYR A 190 19.78 0.87 15.07
N LEU A 191 19.43 1.92 14.33
CA LEU A 191 20.08 2.24 13.07
C LEU A 191 21.58 2.52 13.25
N LYS A 192 21.99 3.14 14.36
CA LYS A 192 23.43 3.30 14.71
C LYS A 192 24.14 1.96 14.93
N LEU A 193 23.45 0.90 15.38
CA LEU A 193 24.07 -0.43 15.50
C LEU A 193 24.37 -1.03 14.13
N ILE A 194 23.56 -0.72 13.11
CA ILE A 194 23.72 -1.21 11.73
C ILE A 194 24.76 -0.37 10.98
N PHE A 195 24.65 0.96 11.05
CA PHE A 195 25.42 1.88 10.21
C PHE A 195 26.61 2.54 10.92
N GLY A 196 26.75 2.36 12.24
CA GLY A 196 27.81 2.96 13.04
C GLY A 196 27.81 4.49 12.98
N ASN A 197 28.99 5.06 12.73
CA ASN A 197 29.20 6.50 12.62
C ASN A 197 29.14 7.02 11.17
N ALA A 198 28.59 6.24 10.24
CA ALA A 198 28.41 6.71 8.86
C ALA A 198 27.52 7.98 8.84
N PRO A 199 27.78 8.93 7.93
CA PRO A 199 26.96 10.13 7.80
C PRO A 199 25.54 9.77 7.34
N LYS A 200 24.56 10.52 7.84
CA LYS A 200 23.16 10.44 7.40
C LYS A 200 22.93 11.26 6.12
N PRO A 201 21.87 10.95 5.34
CA PRO A 201 20.96 9.81 5.51
C PRO A 201 21.66 8.48 5.20
N TRP A 202 21.36 7.44 5.99
CA TRP A 202 22.01 6.14 5.83
C TRP A 202 21.47 5.37 4.61
N PRO A 203 22.34 4.75 3.80
CA PRO A 203 21.89 3.94 2.67
C PRO A 203 21.16 2.70 3.18
N LEU A 204 19.89 2.55 2.80
CA LEU A 204 19.06 1.40 3.18
C LEU A 204 18.66 0.65 1.90
N ASP A 205 18.61 -0.67 1.89
CA ASP A 205 18.15 -1.38 0.69
C ASP A 205 16.62 -1.43 0.62
N PHE A 206 15.96 -1.85 1.70
CA PHE A 206 14.51 -2.00 1.75
C PHE A 206 13.90 -1.29 2.96
N LEU A 207 12.89 -0.47 2.72
CA LEU A 207 11.98 0.03 3.74
C LEU A 207 10.59 -0.55 3.46
N VAL A 208 10.03 -1.24 4.44
CA VAL A 208 8.64 -1.71 4.41
C VAL A 208 7.88 -0.99 5.51
N VAL A 209 6.71 -0.47 5.18
CA VAL A 209 5.78 0.15 6.15
C VAL A 209 4.37 -0.34 5.83
N ASP A 210 3.80 -1.07 6.80
CA ASP A 210 2.47 -1.67 6.75
C ASP A 210 1.91 -1.71 8.18
N ILE A 211 1.41 -0.57 8.66
CA ILE A 211 0.91 -0.40 10.04
C ILE A 211 -0.59 -0.13 10.09
N ASP A 212 -1.30 -0.24 8.96
CA ASP A 212 -2.72 0.06 8.85
C ASP A 212 -3.10 1.39 9.52
N GLY A 213 -2.33 2.45 9.29
CA GLY A 213 -2.37 3.64 10.13
C GLY A 213 -1.89 4.91 9.43
N VAL A 214 -0.78 5.47 9.91
CA VAL A 214 -0.21 6.72 9.41
C VAL A 214 1.08 6.47 8.63
N ASP A 215 1.04 5.45 7.77
CA ASP A 215 2.16 4.85 7.05
C ASP A 215 3.02 5.88 6.31
N CYS A 216 2.38 6.75 5.53
CA CYS A 216 3.09 7.81 4.83
C CYS A 216 3.81 8.79 5.77
N LEU A 217 3.23 9.13 6.92
CA LEU A 217 3.87 10.05 7.88
C LEU A 217 5.11 9.41 8.50
N ILE A 218 5.06 8.10 8.77
CA ILE A 218 6.24 7.34 9.22
C ILE A 218 7.34 7.36 8.16
N VAL A 219 7.00 7.11 6.89
CA VAL A 219 7.98 7.17 5.80
C VAL A 219 8.57 8.57 5.67
N GLU A 220 7.76 9.64 5.72
CA GLU A 220 8.23 11.03 5.63
C GLU A 220 9.32 11.36 6.68
N GLU A 221 9.13 10.90 7.92
CA GLU A 221 10.08 11.10 9.02
C GLU A 221 11.34 10.24 8.86
N LEU A 222 11.20 9.01 8.38
CA LEU A 222 12.35 8.12 8.17
C LEU A 222 13.23 8.56 7.00
N LEU A 223 12.66 9.11 5.94
CA LEU A 223 13.42 9.64 4.81
C LEU A 223 14.35 10.82 5.18
N GLN A 224 14.20 11.40 6.37
CA GLN A 224 15.16 12.38 6.92
C GLN A 224 16.48 11.74 7.37
N VAL A 225 16.46 10.44 7.71
CA VAL A 225 17.60 9.74 8.34
C VAL A 225 18.07 8.52 7.56
N VAL A 226 17.28 8.00 6.64
CA VAL A 226 17.63 6.90 5.74
C VAL A 226 17.32 7.23 4.28
N THR A 227 18.00 6.56 3.35
CA THR A 227 17.72 6.60 1.91
C THR A 227 17.53 5.16 1.40
N PRO A 228 16.32 4.60 1.57
CA PRO A 228 15.94 3.30 1.00
C PRO A 228 16.12 3.25 -0.52
N LYS A 229 16.60 2.14 -1.06
CA LYS A 229 16.57 1.90 -2.51
C LYS A 229 15.17 1.54 -2.98
N VAL A 230 14.47 0.75 -2.18
CA VAL A 230 13.10 0.30 -2.42
C VAL A 230 12.25 0.63 -1.20
N ILE A 231 11.06 1.20 -1.43
CA ILE A 231 10.01 1.37 -0.43
C ILE A 231 8.85 0.46 -0.83
N HIS A 232 8.43 -0.42 0.07
CA HIS A 232 7.14 -1.10 0.02
C HIS A 232 6.23 -0.41 1.04
N LEU A 233 5.12 0.14 0.57
CA LEU A 233 4.24 0.94 1.40
C LEU A 233 2.79 0.52 1.19
N GLU A 234 2.08 0.24 2.27
CA GLU A 234 0.62 0.11 2.24
C GLU A 234 -0.02 1.47 1.88
N ILE A 235 -0.98 1.45 0.96
CA ILE A 235 -1.71 2.63 0.51
C ILE A 235 -3.22 2.44 0.51
N VAL A 236 -3.91 3.56 0.60
CA VAL A 236 -5.35 3.71 0.43
C VAL A 236 -5.69 3.62 -1.06
N PHE A 237 -5.65 2.42 -1.62
CA PHE A 237 -5.76 2.20 -3.06
C PHE A 237 -7.11 2.69 -3.62
N HIS A 238 -8.20 2.65 -2.86
CA HIS A 238 -9.50 3.07 -3.38
C HIS A 238 -9.61 4.59 -3.60
N ILE A 239 -8.70 5.42 -3.05
CA ILE A 239 -8.62 6.86 -3.35
C ILE A 239 -7.69 7.06 -4.56
N PRO A 240 -8.27 7.35 -5.73
CA PRO A 240 -7.52 7.40 -6.98
C PRO A 240 -6.76 8.72 -7.17
N PRO A 241 -5.71 8.73 -8.02
CA PRO A 241 -5.15 9.99 -8.54
C PRO A 241 -6.21 10.90 -9.15
N PRO A 242 -6.09 12.24 -9.12
CA PRO A 242 -5.03 13.02 -8.50
C PRO A 242 -5.18 13.22 -6.99
N PHE A 243 -6.21 12.65 -6.35
CA PHE A 243 -6.48 12.98 -4.95
C PHE A 243 -5.36 12.52 -4.03
N ARG A 244 -4.90 13.45 -3.20
CA ARG A 244 -3.86 13.25 -2.20
C ARG A 244 -4.54 13.18 -0.84
N PHE A 245 -4.90 11.96 -0.46
CA PHE A 245 -5.39 11.63 0.88
C PHE A 245 -4.27 11.13 1.78
N SER A 246 -4.32 11.50 3.05
CA SER A 246 -3.54 10.88 4.11
C SER A 246 -4.30 10.93 5.43
N LEU A 247 -4.39 9.79 6.11
CA LEU A 247 -4.73 9.78 7.53
C LEU A 247 -3.69 10.63 8.28
N GLN A 248 -4.14 11.41 9.25
CA GLN A 248 -3.27 12.26 10.06
C GLN A 248 -3.17 11.71 11.48
N TRP A 249 -2.03 11.96 12.11
CA TRP A 249 -1.80 11.59 13.50
C TRP A 249 -2.11 12.75 14.45
N HIS A 250 -2.72 12.45 15.60
CA HIS A 250 -2.97 13.42 16.66
C HIS A 250 -2.72 12.80 18.03
N ALA A 251 -1.86 13.43 18.84
CA ALA A 251 -1.38 12.89 20.11
C ALA A 251 -2.48 12.44 21.10
N ASP A 252 -3.59 13.18 21.17
CA ASP A 252 -4.68 12.86 22.13
C ASP A 252 -5.69 11.80 21.62
N VAL A 253 -5.61 11.47 20.32
CA VAL A 253 -6.66 10.74 19.61
C VAL A 253 -6.11 9.44 19.03
N SER A 254 -5.04 9.50 18.24
CA SER A 254 -4.47 8.35 17.52
C SER A 254 -4.04 7.20 18.45
N PRO A 255 -3.36 7.42 19.60
CA PRO A 255 -2.95 6.30 20.46
C PRO A 255 -4.10 5.45 21.00
N LYS A 256 -5.31 6.01 21.10
CA LYS A 256 -6.49 5.23 21.52
C LYS A 256 -6.95 4.29 20.41
N PHE A 257 -6.89 4.76 19.16
CA PHE A 257 -7.24 3.95 18.00
C PHE A 257 -6.17 2.89 17.72
N ASP A 258 -4.90 3.21 17.91
CA ASP A 258 -3.80 2.24 17.77
C ASP A 258 -3.95 1.11 18.80
N ALA A 259 -4.41 1.42 20.03
CA ALA A 259 -4.66 0.43 21.06
C ALA A 259 -5.93 -0.43 20.81
N GLU A 260 -6.87 0.09 20.01
CA GLU A 260 -8.09 -0.61 19.59
C GLU A 260 -7.93 -1.27 18.21
N TYR A 261 -6.75 -1.17 17.60
CA TYR A 261 -6.49 -1.73 16.29
C TYR A 261 -6.67 -3.25 16.33
N ASP A 262 -7.48 -3.73 15.39
CA ASP A 262 -7.78 -5.12 15.19
C ASP A 262 -7.54 -5.41 13.70
N VAL A 263 -6.55 -6.26 13.42
CA VAL A 263 -6.19 -6.72 12.08
C VAL A 263 -7.38 -7.37 11.34
N ASP A 264 -8.33 -7.92 12.08
CA ASP A 264 -9.53 -8.51 11.49
C ASP A 264 -10.62 -7.47 11.17
N VAL A 265 -10.45 -6.22 11.60
CA VAL A 265 -11.40 -5.12 11.37
C VAL A 265 -10.95 -4.25 10.21
N LEU A 266 -11.71 -4.33 9.11
CA LEU A 266 -11.49 -3.55 7.91
C LEU A 266 -11.39 -2.05 8.20
N ASN A 267 -10.31 -1.43 7.72
CA ASN A 267 -10.01 -0.03 7.94
C ASN A 267 -9.75 0.70 6.62
N PRO A 268 -10.81 1.11 5.92
CA PRO A 268 -10.71 1.59 4.54
C PRO A 268 -10.28 3.06 4.46
N ALA A 269 -9.66 3.63 5.49
CA ALA A 269 -9.12 4.98 5.45
C ALA A 269 -7.72 5.06 6.08
N SER A 270 -7.06 3.92 6.29
CA SER A 270 -5.71 3.85 6.83
C SER A 270 -4.64 3.95 5.78
N GLY A 271 -3.59 4.70 6.10
CA GLY A 271 -2.48 5.03 5.23
C GLY A 271 -2.71 6.31 4.43
N CYS A 272 -2.24 6.28 3.19
CA CYS A 272 -2.30 7.40 2.26
C CYS A 272 -2.60 6.95 0.84
N SER A 273 -3.19 7.82 0.02
CA SER A 273 -3.40 7.55 -1.40
C SER A 273 -2.08 7.48 -2.19
N LEU A 274 -2.11 6.84 -3.37
CA LEU A 274 -0.98 6.79 -4.30
C LEU A 274 -0.43 8.20 -4.65
N SER A 275 -1.32 9.16 -4.95
CA SER A 275 -0.88 10.51 -5.31
C SER A 275 -0.24 11.24 -4.13
N TYR A 276 -0.74 11.03 -2.91
CA TYR A 276 -0.11 11.60 -1.72
C TYR A 276 1.33 11.08 -1.58
N ALA A 277 1.52 9.75 -1.62
CA ALA A 277 2.84 9.12 -1.52
C ALA A 277 3.81 9.66 -2.59
N LEU A 278 3.40 9.68 -3.86
CA LEU A 278 4.27 10.14 -4.95
C LEU A 278 4.63 11.63 -4.82
N HIS A 279 3.69 12.49 -4.43
CA HIS A 279 3.98 13.91 -4.21
C HIS A 279 4.92 14.14 -3.04
N LYS A 280 4.75 13.39 -1.93
CA LYS A 280 5.58 13.52 -0.72
C LYS A 280 6.98 12.96 -0.89
N PHE A 281 7.14 11.86 -1.62
CA PHE A 281 8.44 11.18 -1.75
C PHE A 281 9.24 11.59 -2.98
N ARG A 282 8.63 12.29 -3.94
CA ARG A 282 9.33 12.83 -5.13
C ARG A 282 10.52 13.73 -4.78
N PRO A 283 10.45 14.67 -3.81
CA PRO A 283 11.62 15.46 -3.41
C PRO A 283 12.81 14.64 -2.92
N PHE A 284 12.56 13.41 -2.44
CA PHE A 284 13.58 12.46 -2.02
C PHE A 284 14.02 11.52 -3.15
N GLY A 285 13.55 11.72 -4.38
CA GLY A 285 14.00 10.97 -5.55
C GLY A 285 13.32 9.62 -5.76
N TYR A 286 12.12 9.40 -5.23
CA TYR A 286 11.36 8.16 -5.43
C TYR A 286 10.42 8.21 -6.63
N HIS A 287 10.29 7.06 -7.30
CA HIS A 287 9.42 6.86 -8.46
C HIS A 287 8.56 5.62 -8.31
N LEU A 288 7.35 5.65 -8.88
CA LEU A 288 6.47 4.49 -8.97
C LEU A 288 7.11 3.39 -9.80
N LEU A 289 7.29 2.21 -9.20
CA LEU A 289 7.64 0.99 -9.92
C LEU A 289 6.40 0.13 -10.15
N ARG A 290 5.63 -0.14 -9.09
CA ARG A 290 4.52 -1.08 -9.11
C ARG A 290 3.44 -0.67 -8.13
N LEU A 291 2.21 -0.97 -8.51
CA LEU A 291 1.02 -0.86 -7.72
C LEU A 291 0.46 -2.27 -7.55
N THR A 292 0.26 -2.69 -6.31
CA THR A 292 -0.48 -3.91 -5.97
C THR A 292 -1.91 -3.50 -5.56
N PRO A 293 -2.83 -4.42 -5.26
CA PRO A 293 -4.17 -4.05 -4.79
C PRO A 293 -4.18 -3.15 -3.55
N ASN A 294 -3.16 -3.27 -2.68
CA ASN A 294 -3.11 -2.61 -1.37
C ASN A 294 -1.82 -1.81 -1.16
N ASP A 295 -0.79 -2.03 -1.98
CA ASP A 295 0.55 -1.52 -1.76
C ASP A 295 1.06 -0.76 -2.97
N VAL A 296 2.08 0.04 -2.71
CA VAL A 296 2.92 0.63 -3.72
C VAL A 296 4.38 0.24 -3.49
N ILE A 297 5.05 -0.11 -4.59
CA ILE A 297 6.49 -0.28 -4.62
C ILE A 297 7.09 0.95 -5.30
N LEU A 298 7.91 1.68 -4.54
CA LEU A 298 8.65 2.84 -5.01
C LEU A 298 10.14 2.52 -5.06
N VAL A 299 10.81 3.07 -6.06
CA VAL A 299 12.26 2.91 -6.23
C VAL A 299 12.95 4.26 -6.24
N HIS A 300 14.11 4.34 -5.59
CA HIS A 300 14.93 5.53 -5.58
C HIS A 300 15.64 5.72 -6.93
N GLN A 301 15.84 6.96 -7.35
CA GLN A 301 16.50 7.31 -8.61
C GLN A 301 17.90 6.71 -8.76
N SER A 302 18.60 6.42 -7.66
CA SER A 302 19.93 5.78 -7.70
C SER A 302 19.92 4.37 -8.27
N ILE A 303 18.78 3.66 -8.23
CA ILE A 303 18.63 2.32 -8.83
C ILE A 303 17.86 2.33 -10.16
N ALA A 304 17.40 3.51 -10.62
CA ALA A 304 16.54 3.62 -11.79
C ALA A 304 17.14 2.96 -13.03
N SER A 305 18.43 3.17 -13.32
CA SER A 305 19.07 2.57 -14.50
C SER A 305 19.06 1.04 -14.52
N SER A 306 19.19 0.41 -13.35
CA SER A 306 19.18 -1.05 -13.22
C SER A 306 17.77 -1.59 -13.38
N VAL A 307 16.79 -0.91 -12.79
CA VAL A 307 15.37 -1.25 -12.89
C VAL A 307 14.86 -1.08 -14.32
N GLU A 308 15.13 0.06 -14.97
CA GLU A 308 14.72 0.34 -16.35
C GLU A 308 15.28 -0.69 -17.33
N ARG A 309 16.56 -1.05 -17.18
CA ARG A 309 17.21 -2.05 -18.04
C ARG A 309 16.68 -3.46 -17.77
N GLY A 310 16.56 -3.82 -16.50
CA GLY A 310 16.18 -5.14 -16.08
C GLY A 310 14.71 -5.49 -16.36
N LEU A 311 13.83 -4.50 -16.27
CA LEU A 311 12.39 -4.65 -16.49
C LEU A 311 11.92 -4.02 -17.81
N GLN A 312 12.83 -3.52 -18.65
CA GLN A 312 12.53 -2.92 -19.95
C GLN A 312 11.43 -1.85 -19.88
N LEU A 313 11.53 -0.96 -18.89
CA LEU A 313 10.57 0.12 -18.64
C LEU A 313 11.28 1.47 -18.47
N LYS A 314 10.50 2.53 -18.28
CA LYS A 314 11.01 3.89 -18.03
C LYS A 314 10.39 4.52 -16.80
N LEU A 315 11.21 5.17 -15.99
CA LEU A 315 10.80 5.91 -14.80
C LEU A 315 10.89 7.43 -15.07
N PRO A 316 10.01 8.26 -14.48
CA PRO A 316 8.82 7.88 -13.70
C PRO A 316 7.68 7.39 -14.61
N GLN A 317 7.00 6.33 -14.19
CA GLN A 317 5.84 5.75 -14.87
C GLN A 317 4.57 6.55 -14.56
N ASP A 318 3.68 6.68 -15.55
CA ASP A 318 2.38 7.36 -15.44
C ASP A 318 1.46 6.64 -14.44
N GLU A 319 1.28 7.24 -13.27
CA GLU A 319 0.53 6.65 -12.17
C GLU A 319 -0.97 6.55 -12.45
N PHE A 320 -1.52 7.38 -13.35
CA PHE A 320 -2.93 7.33 -13.72
C PHE A 320 -3.22 6.09 -14.55
N GLU A 321 -2.38 5.83 -15.55
CA GLU A 321 -2.46 4.61 -16.36
C GLU A 321 -2.15 3.37 -15.53
N CYS A 322 -1.17 3.44 -14.62
CA CYS A 322 -0.85 2.34 -13.73
C CYS A 322 -2.03 1.99 -12.82
N TYR A 323 -2.68 3.00 -12.24
CA TYR A 323 -3.88 2.83 -11.43
C TYR A 323 -5.06 2.28 -12.24
N ARG A 324 -5.36 2.89 -13.40
CA ARG A 324 -6.47 2.48 -14.27
C ARG A 324 -6.37 1.02 -14.70
N ASN A 325 -5.16 0.54 -14.94
CA ASN A 325 -4.90 -0.83 -15.38
C ASN A 325 -4.76 -1.83 -14.22
N SER A 326 -4.81 -1.38 -12.97
CA SER A 326 -4.69 -2.25 -11.79
C SER A 326 -6.03 -2.90 -11.42
N THR A 327 -5.96 -4.11 -10.87
CA THR A 327 -7.08 -4.74 -10.17
C THR A 327 -7.40 -3.89 -8.95
N LEU A 328 -8.64 -3.43 -8.88
CA LEU A 328 -9.10 -2.57 -7.81
C LEU A 328 -9.46 -3.42 -6.59
N TRP A 329 -8.85 -3.15 -5.44
CA TRP A 329 -9.41 -3.64 -4.18
C TRP A 329 -10.68 -2.82 -3.86
N LEU A 330 -11.85 -3.45 -4.01
CA LEU A 330 -13.15 -2.81 -3.82
C LEU A 330 -13.57 -2.87 -2.34
N GLN A 331 -12.85 -2.16 -1.48
CA GLN A 331 -13.29 -1.98 -0.09
C GLN A 331 -14.42 -0.95 0.05
N MET A 332 -14.61 -0.07 -0.93
CA MET A 332 -15.66 0.94 -0.95
C MET A 332 -16.39 0.98 -2.30
N PRO A 333 -17.68 1.39 -2.32
CA PRO A 333 -18.41 1.66 -3.55
C PRO A 333 -17.65 2.63 -4.47
N ALA A 334 -17.74 2.42 -5.79
CA ALA A 334 -16.99 3.24 -6.74
C ALA A 334 -17.40 4.73 -6.71
N ASP A 335 -18.68 5.00 -6.49
CA ASP A 335 -19.24 6.34 -6.30
C ASP A 335 -18.84 6.99 -4.96
N TYR A 336 -18.23 6.26 -4.02
CA TYR A 336 -17.83 6.85 -2.73
C TYR A 336 -16.57 7.72 -2.82
N VAL A 337 -15.61 7.28 -3.64
CA VAL A 337 -14.25 7.89 -3.69
C VAL A 337 -13.70 7.99 -5.13
N ARG A 338 -14.34 7.35 -6.11
CA ARG A 338 -13.84 7.27 -7.50
C ARG A 338 -14.63 8.10 -8.49
N GLU A 339 -15.48 9.01 -8.00
CA GLU A 339 -16.33 9.89 -8.81
C GLU A 339 -15.55 10.68 -9.87
N TRP A 340 -14.27 11.01 -9.66
CA TRP A 340 -13.48 11.76 -10.65
C TRP A 340 -13.17 10.99 -11.94
N PHE A 341 -13.17 9.66 -11.94
CA PHE A 341 -13.10 8.88 -13.19
C PHE A 341 -14.27 9.23 -14.12
N PHE A 342 -15.32 9.81 -13.55
CA PHE A 342 -16.56 10.17 -14.22
C PHE A 342 -16.80 11.69 -14.20
N ALA A 343 -15.93 12.47 -13.56
CA ALA A 343 -16.09 13.91 -13.42
C ALA A 343 -15.16 14.67 -14.37
N LYS A 344 -15.69 15.75 -14.95
CA LYS A 344 -14.92 16.65 -15.85
C LYS A 344 -13.72 17.31 -15.18
N HIS A 345 -13.78 17.52 -13.85
CA HIS A 345 -12.70 18.15 -13.10
C HIS A 345 -12.68 17.62 -11.65
N PRO A 346 -11.51 17.37 -11.01
CA PRO A 346 -11.42 16.84 -9.65
C PRO A 346 -12.13 17.69 -8.59
N SER A 347 -12.16 19.02 -8.77
CA SER A 347 -12.88 19.94 -7.88
C SER A 347 -14.39 19.68 -7.79
N ALA A 348 -14.98 19.00 -8.78
CA ALA A 348 -16.39 18.64 -8.75
C ALA A 348 -16.65 17.45 -7.83
N ALA A 349 -15.65 16.61 -7.57
CA ALA A 349 -15.76 15.40 -6.77
C ALA A 349 -15.19 15.56 -5.35
N ILE A 350 -14.22 16.45 -5.11
CA ILE A 350 -13.54 16.56 -3.81
C ILE A 350 -14.49 16.75 -2.63
N GLY A 351 -15.56 17.56 -2.79
CA GLY A 351 -16.52 17.81 -1.72
C GLY A 351 -17.33 16.56 -1.35
N HIS A 352 -17.70 15.75 -2.34
CA HIS A 352 -18.39 14.49 -2.12
C HIS A 352 -17.47 13.46 -1.45
N ILE A 353 -16.25 13.31 -1.97
CA ILE A 353 -15.24 12.41 -1.40
C ILE A 353 -14.97 12.77 0.06
N TRP A 354 -14.78 14.07 0.36
CA TRP A 354 -14.60 14.55 1.73
C TRP A 354 -15.77 14.16 2.64
N SER A 355 -17.00 14.41 2.18
CA SER A 355 -18.23 14.07 2.93
C SER A 355 -18.35 12.57 3.18
N ASN A 356 -18.03 11.75 2.18
CA ASN A 356 -18.07 10.30 2.24
C ASN A 356 -17.05 9.75 3.24
N LEU A 357 -15.80 10.23 3.18
CA LEU A 357 -14.74 9.85 4.13
C LEU A 357 -15.06 10.31 5.56
N SER A 358 -15.63 11.51 5.72
CA SER A 358 -16.07 12.02 7.04
C SER A 358 -17.19 11.16 7.63
N SER A 359 -18.13 10.72 6.79
CA SER A 359 -19.25 9.86 7.21
C SER A 359 -18.76 8.46 7.60
N LEU A 360 -17.91 7.86 6.76
CA LEU A 360 -17.21 6.61 7.04
C LEU A 360 -16.46 6.67 8.37
N SER A 361 -15.68 7.74 8.58
CA SER A 361 -14.92 7.95 9.81
C SER A 361 -15.85 7.95 11.03
N LYS A 362 -16.97 8.66 10.98
CA LYS A 362 -17.98 8.62 12.05
C LYS A 362 -18.62 7.24 12.25
N GLU A 363 -18.91 6.54 11.17
CA GLU A 363 -19.54 5.22 11.20
C GLU A 363 -18.66 4.13 11.80
N THR A 364 -17.35 4.24 11.58
CA THR A 364 -16.31 3.37 12.15
C THR A 364 -15.86 3.80 13.55
N GLY A 365 -16.49 4.81 14.15
CA GLY A 365 -16.13 5.34 15.48
C GLY A 365 -14.88 6.21 15.49
N ARG A 366 -14.38 6.60 14.33
CA ARG A 366 -13.13 7.35 14.10
C ARG A 366 -13.33 8.83 13.79
N GLN A 367 -14.52 9.40 14.06
CA GLN A 367 -14.85 10.80 13.70
C GLN A 367 -13.86 11.87 14.18
N ASN A 368 -13.03 11.56 15.17
CA ASN A 368 -12.04 12.48 15.73
C ASN A 368 -10.64 12.28 15.12
N VAL A 369 -10.40 11.23 14.33
CA VAL A 369 -9.12 11.02 13.64
C VAL A 369 -9.06 11.99 12.46
N PRO A 370 -8.07 12.90 12.44
CA PRO A 370 -7.94 13.83 11.35
C PRO A 370 -7.47 13.13 10.07
N PHE A 371 -7.86 13.68 8.92
CA PHE A 371 -7.32 13.31 7.61
C PHE A 371 -7.13 14.56 6.76
N THR A 372 -6.28 14.47 5.75
CA THR A 372 -6.15 15.48 4.69
C THR A 372 -6.66 14.92 3.37
N LEU A 373 -7.20 15.80 2.51
CA LEU A 373 -7.61 15.48 1.15
C LEU A 373 -7.50 16.73 0.28
N ASP A 374 -6.69 16.66 -0.77
CA ASP A 374 -6.58 17.68 -1.82
C ASP A 374 -6.27 17.02 -3.19
N PHE A 375 -5.91 17.78 -4.24
CA PHE A 375 -5.44 17.24 -5.54
C PHE A 375 -4.50 18.21 -6.26
#